data_AF-A0A2V7ZME0-F1
#
_entry.id   AF-A0A2V7ZME0-F1
#
_cell.length_a   1.000
_cell.length_b   1.000
_cell.length_c   1.000
_cell.angle_alpha   90.00
_cell.angle_beta   90.00
_cell.angle_gamma   90.00
#
_symmetry.space_group_name_H-M   'P 1'
#
loop_
_entity.id
_entity.type
_entity.pdbx_description
1 polymer ?
#
loop_
_entity_poly.entity_id
_entity_poly.type
_entity_poly.pdbx_seq_one_letter_code
_entity_poly.pdbx_strand_id
1 'polypeptide(L)' 'MEIEVHSEYLRVLIAQLRTKVEPVPSSPSYLITEPWVGYRFNPVRVTRA' A
#
# COMPACT_ATOMS: atom_id res chain seq x y z
N MET A 1 -11.52 -10.54 23.30
CA MET A 1 -10.86 -10.84 22.02
C MET A 1 -9.80 -9.78 21.84
N GLU A 2 -8.60 -10.06 22.30
CA GLU A 2 -7.47 -9.14 22.16
C GLU A 2 -7.12 -9.11 20.68
N ILE A 3 -7.21 -7.94 20.02
CA ILE A 3 -6.75 -7.81 18.65
C ILE A 3 -5.23 -7.80 18.75
N GLU A 4 -4.62 -8.96 18.55
CA GLU A 4 -3.17 -9.07 18.42
C GLU A 4 -2.75 -8.31 17.16
N VAL A 5 -2.31 -7.06 17.32
CA VAL A 5 -1.92 -6.19 16.21
C VAL A 5 -0.54 -6.63 15.74
N HIS A 6 -0.54 -7.47 14.71
CA HIS A 6 0.63 -7.94 13.99
C HIS A 6 1.21 -6.81 13.09
N SER A 7 1.67 -5.69 13.69
CA SER A 7 2.16 -4.50 12.97
C SER A 7 3.24 -4.82 11.94
N GLU A 8 4.14 -5.74 12.30
CA GLU A 8 5.26 -6.16 11.46
C GLU A 8 4.81 -6.82 10.14
N TYR A 9 3.60 -7.40 10.14
CA TYR A 9 3.06 -8.10 8.98
C TYR A 9 2.48 -7.13 7.97
N LEU A 10 1.92 -6.00 8.40
CA LEU A 10 1.32 -5.04 7.47
C LEU A 10 2.36 -4.48 6.49
N ARG A 11 3.57 -4.18 6.95
CA ARG A 11 4.65 -3.69 6.08
C ARG A 11 5.05 -4.72 5.03
N VAL A 12 5.16 -5.98 5.42
CA VAL A 12 5.49 -7.09 4.52
C VAL A 12 4.37 -7.30 3.50
N LEU A 13 3.12 -7.34 3.95
CA LEU A 13 1.95 -7.51 3.10
C LEU A 13 1.83 -6.35 2.09
N ILE A 14 2.05 -5.10 2.52
CA ILE A 14 2.04 -3.96 1.61
C ILE A 14 3.19 -4.02 0.60
N ALA A 15 4.39 -4.44 1.01
CA ALA A 15 5.50 -4.63 0.08
C ALA A 15 5.16 -5.70 -0.98
N GLN A 16 4.59 -6.82 -0.58
CA GLN A 16 4.13 -7.89 -1.48
C GLN A 16 2.95 -7.47 -2.35
N LEU A 17 2.10 -6.55 -1.88
CA LEU A 17 0.98 -6.05 -2.65
C LEU A 17 1.46 -5.06 -3.73
N ARG A 18 2.40 -4.17 -3.39
CA ARG A 18 3.01 -3.23 -4.34
C ARG A 18 3.65 -3.94 -5.52
N THR A 19 4.28 -5.10 -5.34
CA THR A 19 4.84 -5.87 -6.47
C THR A 19 3.79 -6.39 -7.46
N LYS A 20 2.53 -6.48 -7.04
CA LYS A 20 1.42 -6.97 -7.86
C LYS A 20 0.64 -5.86 -8.55
N VAL A 21 0.52 -4.70 -7.91
CA VAL A 21 -0.41 -3.63 -8.35
C VAL A 21 0.29 -2.37 -8.85
N GLU A 22 1.52 -2.11 -8.41
CA GLU A 22 2.27 -0.93 -8.85
C GLU A 22 3.00 -1.23 -10.16
N PRO A 23 3.04 -0.29 -11.12
CA PRO A 23 3.88 -0.41 -12.31
C PRO A 23 5.37 -0.47 -11.94
N VAL A 24 5.78 0.31 -10.93
CA VAL A 24 7.14 0.34 -10.40
C VAL A 24 7.06 0.26 -8.86
N PRO A 25 7.31 -0.91 -8.25
CA PRO A 25 7.08 -1.12 -6.81
C PRO A 25 7.90 -0.22 -5.88
N SER A 26 9.08 0.24 -6.32
CA SER A 26 9.95 1.18 -5.58
C SER A 26 9.50 2.64 -5.65
N SER A 27 8.58 2.97 -6.57
CA SER A 27 8.00 4.30 -6.75
C SER A 27 6.46 4.20 -6.77
N PRO A 28 5.84 3.87 -5.62
CA PRO A 28 4.41 3.53 -5.55
C PRO A 28 3.53 4.75 -5.88
N SER A 29 2.52 4.53 -6.72
CA SER A 29 1.50 5.53 -7.08
C SER A 29 0.13 5.20 -6.51
N TYR A 30 -0.16 3.92 -6.24
CA TYR A 30 -1.43 3.45 -5.69
C TYR A 30 -1.42 3.32 -4.16
N LEU A 31 -0.36 2.77 -3.57
CA LEU A 31 -0.27 2.54 -2.12
C LEU A 31 0.78 3.46 -1.51
N ILE A 32 0.36 4.65 -1.08
CA ILE A 32 1.26 5.68 -0.56
C ILE A 32 1.50 5.47 0.93
N THR A 33 2.76 5.53 1.35
CA THR A 33 3.10 5.59 2.78
C THR A 33 2.91 7.03 3.27
N GLU A 34 1.97 7.22 4.17
CA GLU A 34 1.81 8.47 4.91
C GLU A 34 2.60 8.39 6.22
N PRO A 35 3.61 9.26 6.41
CA PRO A 35 4.36 9.30 7.65
C PRO A 35 3.42 9.41 8.86
N TRP A 36 3.65 8.58 9.87
CA TRP A 36 2.91 8.57 11.15
C TRP A 36 1.42 8.19 11.08
N VAL A 37 0.88 7.94 9.88
CA VAL A 37 -0.53 7.54 9.70
C VAL A 37 -0.62 6.10 9.22
N GLY A 38 0.16 5.71 8.22
CA GLY A 38 0.13 4.37 7.66
C GLY A 38 0.13 4.37 6.14
N TYR A 39 -0.84 3.69 5.52
CA TYR A 39 -0.91 3.53 4.08
C TYR A 39 -2.22 4.10 3.53
N ARG A 40 -2.12 4.94 2.50
CA ARG A 40 -3.26 5.52 1.79
C ARG A 40 -3.36 4.91 0.39
N PHE A 41 -4.55 4.44 0.05
CA PHE A 41 -4.86 4.07 -1.34
C PHE A 41 -5.17 5.32 -2.17
N ASN A 42 -4.49 5.47 -3.29
CA ASN A 42 -4.64 6.54 -4.26
C ASN A 42 -5.04 5.94 -5.62
N PRO A 43 -6.33 5.94 -5.98
CA PRO A 43 -6.76 5.43 -7.27
C PRO A 43 -6.29 6.41 -8.37
N VAL A 44 -5.29 6.02 -9.16
CA VAL A 44 -5.01 6.73 -10.41
C VAL A 44 -6.25 6.60 -11.29
N ARG A 45 -6.83 7.75 -11.68
CA ARG A 45 -7.95 7.75 -12.63
C ARG A 45 -7.43 7.24 -13.97
N VAL A 46 -7.87 6.05 -14.37
CA VAL A 46 -7.77 5.64 -15.78
C VAL A 46 -8.80 6.46 -16.54
N THR A 47 -8.39 7.59 -17.10
CA THR A 47 -9.20 8.27 -18.11
C THR A 47 -9.29 7.34 -19.31
N ARG A 48 -10.43 6.67 -19.47
CA ARG A 48 -10.78 6.04 -20.74
C ARG A 48 -10.94 7.15 -21.76
N ALA A 49 -10.07 7.15 -22.77
CA ALA A 49 -10.31 7.83 -24.04
C ALA A 49 -11.42 7.11 -24.81
#